data_AF-E8K1D6-F1
#
_entry.id   AF-E8K1D6-F1
#
_cell.length_a   1.000
_cell.length_b   1.000
_cell.length_c   1.000
_cell.angle_alpha   90.00
_cell.angle_beta   90.00
_cell.angle_gamma   90.00
#
_symmetry.space_group_name_H-M   'P 1'
#
loop_
_entity.id
_entity.type
_entity.pdbx_description
1 polymer ?
#
loop_
_entity_poly.entity_id
_entity_poly.type
_entity_poly.pdbx_seq_one_letter_code
_entity_poly.pdbx_strand_id
1 'polypeptide(L)'
;MNNKKILCENCLESVNYKVVDEELTRSLKGKKYTFSGKTAYCVNCNKPVYVEEINEYNKQAIYEAFRSENGIISNEDIINITKKYSIGAKPLAQLLGWGVNTIQRYLTGDIPKPAYSDKLKEILEKPDTFKEILVTNKDNISDVAFNKSVEKVDEILNNENDDKLTQVIHYLLSKNNEITPLALQKLLYYVQGFYFAFKKDYIFLSDCEAWVHGPVYRDVYFKYSSFGYNPIQLNLNSNPGDGLTFFERSLIDSILKNFAIFNGKVLEEFTHEEEPWLTMRGDSKAEEPSNEVIPKELIGSYFVKVKEKYQMLRVDEIYMYSFEKYRAISSL
;
A
#
# COMPACT_ATOMS: atom_id res chain seq x y z
N MET A 1 -2.56 23.48 -34.31
CA MET A 1 -2.77 24.93 -34.04
C MET A 1 -4.22 25.25 -34.35
N ASN A 2 -5.05 25.44 -33.32
CA ASN A 2 -6.46 25.81 -33.52
C ASN A 2 -6.50 27.24 -34.09
N ASN A 3 -6.90 27.36 -35.35
CA ASN A 3 -7.08 28.62 -36.10
C ASN A 3 -8.34 29.39 -35.64
N LYS A 4 -8.66 29.37 -34.35
CA LYS A 4 -9.88 29.95 -33.80
C LYS A 4 -9.65 31.43 -33.51
N LYS A 5 -10.02 32.29 -34.45
CA LYS A 5 -10.01 33.75 -34.24
C LYS A 5 -11.09 34.12 -33.22
N ILE A 6 -10.77 35.05 -32.32
CA ILE A 6 -11.67 35.53 -31.27
C ILE A 6 -12.03 37.00 -31.55
N LEU A 7 -13.23 37.42 -31.18
CA LEU A 7 -13.61 38.83 -31.28
C LEU A 7 -12.88 39.63 -30.21
N CYS A 8 -12.12 40.65 -30.62
CA CYS A 8 -11.50 41.59 -29.69
C CYS A 8 -12.40 42.81 -29.50
N GLU A 9 -12.88 43.05 -28.28
CA GLU A 9 -13.72 44.20 -27.93
C GLU A 9 -13.04 45.56 -28.16
N ASN A 10 -11.71 45.59 -28.26
CA ASN A 10 -10.94 46.81 -28.47
C ASN A 10 -10.61 47.08 -29.95
N CYS A 11 -10.43 46.03 -30.76
CA CYS A 11 -10.21 46.18 -32.20
C CYS A 11 -11.52 46.09 -33.00
N LEU A 12 -12.59 45.58 -32.38
CA LEU A 12 -13.89 45.28 -33.00
C LEU A 12 -13.79 44.30 -34.19
N GLU A 13 -12.74 43.47 -34.20
CA GLU A 13 -12.43 42.53 -35.27
C GLU A 13 -12.05 41.15 -34.71
N SER A 14 -12.15 40.14 -35.57
CA SER A 14 -11.73 38.77 -35.29
C SER A 14 -10.21 38.64 -35.42
N VAL A 15 -9.53 38.48 -34.29
CA VAL A 15 -8.06 38.48 -34.17
C VAL A 15 -7.54 37.14 -33.68
N ASN A 16 -6.25 36.89 -33.94
CA ASN A 16 -5.51 35.86 -33.22
C ASN A 16 -5.15 36.36 -31.81
N TYR A 17 -4.82 35.44 -30.91
CA TYR A 17 -4.40 35.76 -29.55
C TYR A 17 -3.16 34.98 -29.15
N LYS A 18 -2.39 35.54 -28.20
CA LYS A 18 -1.30 34.87 -27.49
C LYS A 18 -1.74 34.57 -26.06
N VAL A 19 -1.35 33.42 -25.53
CA VAL A 19 -1.66 33.02 -24.15
C VAL A 19 -0.42 33.23 -23.30
N VAL A 20 -0.58 33.87 -22.14
CA VAL A 20 0.48 34.10 -21.16
C VAL A 20 0.08 33.47 -19.84
N ASP A 21 0.98 32.69 -19.26
CA ASP A 21 0.85 32.19 -17.89
C ASP A 21 1.22 33.30 -16.90
N GLU A 22 0.34 33.59 -15.95
CA GLU A 22 0.55 34.64 -14.95
C GLU A 22 -0.17 34.35 -13.64
N GLU A 23 0.30 34.95 -12.56
CA GLU A 23 -0.31 34.83 -11.24
C GLU A 23 -1.51 35.78 -11.11
N LEU A 24 -2.70 35.21 -10.98
CA LEU A 24 -3.94 35.97 -10.93
C LEU A 24 -4.47 36.02 -9.49
N THR A 25 -4.90 37.20 -9.06
CA THR A 25 -5.65 37.38 -7.80
C THR A 25 -7.10 37.70 -8.11
N ARG A 26 -8.04 36.87 -7.63
CA ARG A 26 -9.48 37.09 -7.79
C ARG A 26 -10.23 36.86 -6.48
N SER A 27 -11.38 37.51 -6.32
CA SER A 27 -12.22 37.36 -5.13
C SER A 27 -13.26 36.25 -5.32
N LEU A 28 -13.32 35.31 -4.38
CA LEU A 28 -14.39 34.30 -4.31
C LEU A 28 -15.04 34.38 -2.91
N LYS A 29 -16.37 34.55 -2.86
CA LYS A 29 -17.13 34.69 -1.60
C LYS A 29 -16.58 35.77 -0.64
N GLY A 30 -16.05 36.87 -1.18
CA GLY A 30 -15.53 38.00 -0.41
C GLY A 30 -14.08 37.89 0.06
N LYS A 31 -13.41 36.74 -0.15
CA LYS A 31 -11.97 36.55 0.13
C LYS A 31 -11.18 36.53 -1.18
N LYS A 32 -9.97 37.08 -1.19
CA LYS A 32 -9.07 37.07 -2.35
C LYS A 32 -8.21 35.82 -2.34
N TYR A 33 -8.11 35.17 -3.49
CA TYR A 33 -7.30 33.99 -3.71
C TYR A 33 -6.34 34.25 -4.86
N THR A 34 -5.10 33.81 -4.67
CA THR A 34 -4.04 33.91 -5.67
C THR A 34 -3.80 32.53 -6.27
N PHE A 35 -3.74 32.44 -7.60
CA PHE A 35 -3.59 31.18 -8.33
C PHE A 35 -2.84 31.37 -9.64
N SER A 36 -2.20 30.31 -10.14
CA SER A 36 -1.54 30.31 -11.44
C SER A 36 -2.60 30.19 -12.55
N GLY A 37 -2.82 31.29 -13.28
CA GLY A 37 -3.79 31.37 -14.35
C GLY A 37 -3.17 31.64 -15.71
N LYS A 38 -4.02 31.82 -16.72
CA LYS A 38 -3.67 32.15 -18.09
C LYS A 38 -4.48 33.36 -18.55
N THR A 39 -3.87 34.29 -19.27
CA THR A 39 -4.60 35.38 -19.94
C THR A 39 -4.31 35.35 -21.42
N ALA A 40 -5.36 35.46 -22.24
CA ALA A 40 -5.21 35.67 -23.67
C ALA A 40 -5.12 37.15 -23.99
N TYR A 41 -4.14 37.52 -24.80
CA TYR A 41 -3.92 38.87 -25.30
C TYR A 41 -4.09 38.91 -26.81
N CYS A 42 -4.81 39.92 -27.31
CA CYS A 42 -4.93 40.22 -28.74
C CYS A 42 -3.54 40.45 -29.36
N VAL A 43 -3.25 39.82 -30.51
CA VAL A 43 -1.96 40.04 -31.20
C VAL A 43 -1.82 41.45 -31.80
N ASN A 44 -2.93 42.13 -32.08
CA ASN A 44 -2.94 43.45 -32.72
C ASN A 44 -2.81 44.60 -31.70
N CYS A 45 -3.62 44.60 -30.64
CA CYS A 45 -3.66 45.69 -29.66
C CYS A 45 -3.06 45.34 -28.29
N ASN A 46 -2.62 44.09 -28.11
CA ASN A 46 -1.99 43.60 -26.88
C ASN A 46 -2.86 43.73 -25.62
N LYS A 47 -4.18 43.93 -25.76
CA LYS A 47 -5.14 43.96 -24.64
C LYS A 47 -5.72 42.56 -24.36
N PRO A 48 -6.16 42.27 -23.12
CA PRO A 48 -6.81 41.01 -22.79
C PRO A 48 -8.05 40.76 -23.65
N VAL A 49 -8.26 39.51 -24.03
CA VAL A 49 -9.43 39.05 -24.79
C VAL A 49 -10.10 37.86 -24.11
N TYR A 50 -11.42 37.76 -24.21
CA TYR A 50 -12.18 36.68 -23.63
C TYR A 50 -12.06 35.41 -24.48
N VAL A 51 -11.42 34.37 -23.94
CA VAL A 51 -11.39 33.03 -24.55
C VAL A 51 -12.03 32.06 -23.57
N GLU A 52 -13.10 31.41 -23.98
CA GLU A 52 -13.92 30.53 -23.13
C GLU A 52 -13.08 29.43 -22.46
N GLU A 53 -12.24 28.73 -23.22
CA GLU A 53 -11.35 27.67 -22.74
C GLU A 53 -10.39 28.14 -21.64
N ILE A 54 -9.86 29.36 -21.77
CA ILE A 54 -8.94 29.97 -20.79
C ILE A 54 -9.69 30.42 -19.54
N ASN A 55 -10.91 30.94 -19.70
CA ASN A 55 -11.73 31.36 -18.57
C ASN A 55 -12.20 30.16 -17.73
N GLU A 56 -12.59 29.06 -18.36
CA GLU A 56 -12.93 27.83 -17.64
C GLU A 56 -11.70 27.24 -16.92
N TYR A 57 -10.52 27.25 -17.54
CA TYR A 57 -9.26 26.88 -16.87
C TYR A 57 -9.02 27.74 -15.61
N ASN A 58 -9.07 29.07 -15.75
CA ASN A 58 -8.85 29.98 -14.62
C ASN A 58 -9.87 29.81 -13.49
N LYS A 59 -11.12 29.47 -13.85
CA LYS A 59 -12.20 29.20 -12.90
C LYS A 59 -11.97 27.90 -12.13
N GLN A 60 -11.41 26.88 -12.76
CA GLN A 60 -10.99 25.66 -12.07
C GLN A 60 -9.81 25.93 -11.14
N ALA A 61 -8.79 26.66 -11.61
CA ALA A 61 -7.59 26.98 -10.84
C ALA A 61 -7.90 27.81 -9.57
N ILE A 62 -8.80 28.81 -9.64
CA ILE A 62 -9.23 29.54 -8.43
C ILE A 62 -10.04 28.66 -7.47
N TYR A 63 -10.83 27.70 -7.96
CA TYR A 63 -11.57 26.77 -7.11
C TYR A 63 -10.66 25.78 -6.40
N GLU A 64 -9.58 25.33 -7.04
CA GLU A 64 -8.55 24.51 -6.42
C GLU A 64 -7.79 25.29 -5.33
N ALA A 65 -7.42 26.54 -5.61
CA ALA A 65 -6.82 27.43 -4.62
C ALA A 65 -7.75 27.64 -3.41
N PHE A 66 -9.05 27.86 -3.66
CA PHE A 66 -10.06 27.95 -2.61
C PHE A 66 -10.12 26.68 -1.77
N ARG A 67 -10.12 25.50 -2.40
CA ARG A 67 -10.18 24.21 -1.70
C ARG A 67 -8.97 24.00 -0.80
N SER A 68 -7.78 24.23 -1.34
CA SER A 68 -6.51 24.10 -0.62
C SER A 68 -6.48 24.99 0.63
N GLU A 69 -6.78 26.28 0.47
CA GLU A 69 -6.70 27.24 1.59
C GLU A 69 -7.81 27.04 2.64
N ASN A 70 -8.93 26.40 2.28
CA ASN A 70 -10.06 26.16 3.21
C ASN A 70 -10.13 24.70 3.68
N GLY A 71 -9.11 23.88 3.38
CA GLY A 71 -9.07 22.48 3.78
C GLY A 71 -10.24 21.67 3.22
N ILE A 72 -10.75 21.99 2.03
CA ILE A 72 -11.78 21.21 1.35
C ILE A 72 -11.11 20.13 0.49
N ILE A 73 -11.67 18.92 0.49
CA ILE A 73 -11.15 17.77 -0.26
C ILE A 73 -11.00 18.09 -1.76
N SER A 74 -9.89 17.62 -2.34
CA SER A 74 -9.61 17.82 -3.76
C SER A 74 -10.44 16.87 -4.62
N ASN A 75 -10.61 17.19 -5.91
CA ASN A 75 -11.26 16.26 -6.84
C ASN A 75 -10.43 14.97 -7.00
N GLU A 76 -9.12 15.08 -6.97
CA GLU A 76 -8.20 13.96 -7.06
C GLU A 76 -8.36 13.00 -5.88
N ASP A 77 -8.51 13.52 -4.66
CA ASP A 77 -8.77 12.72 -3.46
C ASP A 77 -10.11 11.96 -3.57
N ILE A 78 -11.17 12.61 -4.08
CA ILE A 78 -12.46 11.93 -4.30
C ILE A 78 -12.30 10.79 -5.32
N ILE A 79 -11.54 11.02 -6.40
CA ILE A 79 -11.20 9.97 -7.37
C ILE A 79 -10.42 8.85 -6.68
N ASN A 80 -9.45 9.18 -5.83
CA ASN A 80 -8.67 8.22 -5.08
C ASN A 80 -9.53 7.36 -4.16
N ILE A 81 -10.55 7.92 -3.50
CA ILE A 81 -11.53 7.13 -2.71
C ILE A 81 -12.22 6.09 -3.60
N THR A 82 -12.74 6.50 -4.76
CA THR A 82 -13.46 5.58 -5.66
C THR A 82 -12.58 4.45 -6.17
N LYS A 83 -11.30 4.72 -6.42
CA LYS A 83 -10.31 3.73 -6.84
C LYS A 83 -9.86 2.84 -5.68
N LYS A 84 -9.54 3.45 -4.53
CA LYS A 84 -9.05 2.78 -3.31
C LYS A 84 -10.02 1.67 -2.89
N TYR A 85 -11.31 1.97 -2.89
CA TYR A 85 -12.33 1.04 -2.44
C TYR A 85 -13.15 0.38 -3.55
N SER A 86 -12.73 0.52 -4.82
CA SER A 86 -13.44 -0.05 -5.98
C SER A 86 -14.95 0.27 -6.03
N ILE A 87 -15.33 1.48 -5.59
CA ILE A 87 -16.72 1.91 -5.48
C ILE A 87 -17.03 3.06 -6.45
N GLY A 88 -18.14 2.95 -7.18
CA GLY A 88 -18.58 3.98 -8.11
C GLY A 88 -19.13 5.23 -7.40
N ALA A 89 -19.11 6.39 -8.08
CA ALA A 89 -19.57 7.67 -7.51
C ALA A 89 -21.04 7.64 -7.03
N LYS A 90 -21.93 6.95 -7.76
CA LYS A 90 -23.36 6.81 -7.38
C LYS A 90 -23.54 5.90 -6.15
N PRO A 91 -23.00 4.65 -6.15
CA PRO A 91 -22.99 3.82 -4.95
C PRO A 91 -22.39 4.52 -3.73
N LEU A 92 -21.27 5.23 -3.87
CA LEU A 92 -20.64 5.96 -2.78
C LEU A 92 -21.55 7.05 -2.21
N ALA A 93 -22.25 7.80 -3.06
CA ALA A 93 -23.20 8.83 -2.62
C ALA A 93 -24.37 8.21 -1.82
N GLN A 94 -24.94 7.11 -2.33
CA GLN A 94 -26.04 6.39 -1.68
C GLN A 94 -25.61 5.79 -0.35
N LEU A 95 -24.40 5.23 -0.29
CA LEU A 95 -23.83 4.66 0.93
C LEU A 95 -23.67 5.70 2.04
N LEU A 96 -23.34 6.94 1.69
CA LEU A 96 -23.22 8.05 2.65
C LEU A 96 -24.56 8.70 3.02
N GLY A 97 -25.68 8.19 2.49
CA GLY A 97 -27.01 8.79 2.66
C GLY A 97 -27.16 10.13 1.95
N TRP A 98 -26.33 10.40 0.93
CA TRP A 98 -26.38 11.63 0.15
C TRP A 98 -27.19 11.44 -1.13
N GLY A 99 -27.59 12.55 -1.75
CA GLY A 99 -28.23 12.51 -3.06
C GLY A 99 -27.34 11.78 -4.08
N VAL A 100 -27.94 10.93 -4.93
CA VAL A 100 -27.22 10.01 -5.84
C VAL A 100 -26.19 10.70 -6.74
N ASN A 101 -26.44 11.96 -7.12
CA ASN A 101 -25.55 12.74 -8.00
C ASN A 101 -24.55 13.62 -7.23
N THR A 102 -24.55 13.61 -5.91
CA THR A 102 -23.71 14.50 -5.08
C THR A 102 -22.22 14.31 -5.35
N ILE A 103 -21.73 13.07 -5.35
CA ILE A 103 -20.31 12.79 -5.63
C ILE A 103 -19.97 13.12 -7.09
N GLN A 104 -20.84 12.79 -8.04
CA GLN A 104 -20.63 13.11 -9.45
C GLN A 104 -20.51 14.62 -9.68
N ARG A 105 -21.33 15.43 -8.99
CA ARG A 105 -21.24 16.90 -9.03
C ARG A 105 -19.88 17.41 -8.57
N TYR A 106 -19.34 16.84 -7.49
CA TYR A 106 -18.01 17.21 -6.99
C TYR A 106 -16.93 16.89 -8.00
N LEU A 107 -16.98 15.71 -8.61
CA LEU A 107 -16.05 15.32 -9.69
C LEU A 107 -16.13 16.25 -10.91
N THR A 108 -17.30 16.83 -11.20
CA THR A 108 -17.48 17.84 -12.26
C THR A 108 -17.14 19.28 -11.84
N GLY A 109 -16.66 19.50 -10.60
CA GLY A 109 -16.12 20.77 -10.14
C GLY A 109 -16.91 21.46 -9.01
N ASP A 110 -18.07 20.96 -8.61
CA ASP A 110 -18.81 21.53 -7.48
C ASP A 110 -18.00 21.42 -6.18
N ILE A 111 -18.12 22.44 -5.32
CA ILE A 111 -17.40 22.49 -4.05
C ILE A 111 -18.25 21.84 -2.95
N PRO A 112 -17.74 20.78 -2.28
CA PRO A 112 -18.44 20.18 -1.14
C PRO A 112 -18.63 21.16 0.01
N LYS A 113 -19.69 20.95 0.81
CA LYS A 113 -19.80 21.61 2.11
C LYS A 113 -18.70 21.08 3.05
N PRO A 114 -18.23 21.85 4.04
CA PRO A 114 -17.20 21.40 4.98
C PRO A 114 -17.50 20.03 5.60
N ALA A 115 -18.69 19.83 6.16
CA ALA A 115 -19.08 18.54 6.74
C ALA A 115 -19.01 17.34 5.77
N TYR A 116 -19.30 17.56 4.47
CA TYR A 116 -19.23 16.49 3.47
C TYR A 116 -17.77 16.23 3.08
N SER A 117 -16.98 17.29 2.98
CA SER A 117 -15.53 17.21 2.76
C SER A 117 -14.85 16.43 3.90
N ASP A 118 -15.16 16.77 5.15
CA ASP A 118 -14.57 16.14 6.33
C ASP A 118 -14.88 14.64 6.37
N LYS A 119 -16.12 14.26 6.03
CA LYS A 119 -16.51 12.84 5.95
C LYS A 119 -15.78 12.08 4.86
N LEU A 120 -15.55 12.69 3.69
CA LEU A 120 -14.77 12.06 2.61
C LEU A 120 -13.30 11.93 2.99
N LYS A 121 -12.73 12.93 3.68
CA LYS A 121 -11.35 12.85 4.21
C LYS A 121 -11.20 11.74 5.24
N GLU A 122 -12.15 11.63 6.17
CA GLU A 122 -12.18 10.57 7.18
C GLU A 122 -12.17 9.19 6.52
N ILE A 123 -12.99 8.98 5.48
CA ILE A 123 -13.04 7.73 4.71
C ILE A 123 -11.74 7.47 3.93
N LEU A 124 -11.11 8.51 3.40
CA LEU A 124 -9.84 8.38 2.69
C LEU A 124 -8.72 7.92 3.64
N GLU A 125 -8.69 8.48 4.85
CA GLU A 125 -7.67 8.21 5.88
C GLU A 125 -7.90 6.89 6.63
N LYS A 126 -9.14 6.55 6.95
CA LYS A 126 -9.47 5.41 7.84
C LYS A 126 -10.30 4.34 7.12
N PRO A 127 -9.67 3.26 6.63
CA PRO A 127 -10.39 2.15 5.99
C PRO A 127 -11.41 1.47 6.90
N ASP A 128 -11.15 1.39 8.22
CA ASP A 128 -12.09 0.82 9.21
C ASP A 128 -13.42 1.58 9.23
N THR A 129 -13.35 2.92 9.27
CA THR A 129 -14.55 3.77 9.25
C THR A 129 -15.34 3.57 7.97
N PHE A 130 -14.67 3.36 6.84
CA PHE A 130 -15.36 3.05 5.59
C PHE A 130 -16.00 1.65 5.60
N LYS A 131 -15.36 0.65 6.20
CA LYS A 131 -15.95 -0.69 6.40
C LYS A 131 -17.22 -0.64 7.26
N GLU A 132 -17.18 0.09 8.37
CA GLU A 132 -18.34 0.28 9.24
C GLU A 132 -19.52 0.88 8.48
N ILE A 133 -19.26 1.92 7.67
CA ILE A 133 -20.26 2.58 6.83
C ILE A 133 -20.81 1.60 5.77
N LEU A 134 -19.94 0.82 5.12
CA LEU A 134 -20.34 -0.20 4.15
C LEU A 134 -21.32 -1.21 4.75
N VAL A 135 -20.99 -1.77 5.91
CA VAL A 135 -21.81 -2.79 6.58
C VAL A 135 -23.13 -2.19 7.07
N THR A 136 -23.08 -1.01 7.69
CA THR A 136 -24.26 -0.34 8.24
C THR A 136 -25.29 0.02 7.16
N ASN A 137 -24.80 0.44 5.99
CA ASN A 137 -25.64 0.94 4.91
C ASN A 137 -25.69 0.01 3.69
N LYS A 138 -25.48 -1.30 3.90
CA LYS A 138 -25.47 -2.32 2.82
C LYS A 138 -26.70 -2.23 1.91
N ASP A 139 -27.88 -2.04 2.50
CA ASP A 139 -29.16 -2.05 1.78
C ASP A 139 -29.34 -0.84 0.84
N ASN A 140 -28.48 0.18 0.93
CA ASN A 140 -28.55 1.38 0.09
C ASN A 140 -27.84 1.22 -1.26
N ILE A 141 -27.07 0.15 -1.45
CA ILE A 141 -26.29 -0.13 -2.68
C ILE A 141 -26.58 -1.54 -3.20
N SER A 142 -26.18 -1.84 -4.44
CA SER A 142 -26.35 -3.18 -4.99
C SER A 142 -25.36 -4.18 -4.38
N ASP A 143 -25.78 -5.44 -4.27
CA ASP A 143 -24.92 -6.53 -3.75
C ASP A 143 -23.58 -6.63 -4.49
N VAL A 144 -23.57 -6.41 -5.81
CA VAL A 144 -22.36 -6.42 -6.62
C VAL A 144 -21.40 -5.30 -6.22
N ALA A 145 -21.91 -4.09 -5.97
CA ALA A 145 -21.07 -2.96 -5.54
C ALA A 145 -20.59 -3.14 -4.10
N PHE A 146 -21.46 -3.66 -3.23
CA PHE A 146 -21.12 -3.99 -1.84
C PHE A 146 -20.01 -5.02 -1.77
N ASN A 147 -20.18 -6.19 -2.40
CA ASN A 147 -19.21 -7.29 -2.35
C ASN A 147 -17.83 -6.87 -2.86
N LYS A 148 -17.76 -6.15 -4.00
CA LYS A 148 -16.50 -5.62 -4.54
C LYS A 148 -15.81 -4.64 -3.60
N SER A 149 -16.57 -3.78 -2.95
CA SER A 149 -16.02 -2.76 -2.06
C SER A 149 -15.55 -3.38 -0.75
N VAL A 150 -16.30 -4.35 -0.20
CA VAL A 150 -15.94 -5.10 1.00
C VAL A 150 -14.67 -5.91 0.78
N GLU A 151 -14.61 -6.67 -0.32
CA GLU A 151 -13.39 -7.42 -0.69
C GLU A 151 -12.18 -6.48 -0.75
N LYS A 152 -12.33 -5.31 -1.37
CA LYS A 152 -11.22 -4.37 -1.49
C LYS A 152 -10.81 -3.73 -0.16
N VAL A 153 -11.77 -3.45 0.71
CA VAL A 153 -11.52 -2.89 2.04
C VAL A 153 -10.90 -3.92 2.96
N ASP A 154 -11.37 -5.17 2.90
CA ASP A 154 -10.76 -6.28 3.62
C ASP A 154 -9.35 -6.54 3.13
N GLU A 155 -9.06 -6.49 1.83
CA GLU A 155 -7.69 -6.51 1.32
C GLU A 155 -6.83 -5.38 1.91
N ILE A 156 -7.35 -4.14 1.98
CA ILE A 156 -6.60 -3.00 2.52
C ILE A 156 -6.35 -3.17 4.01
N LEU A 157 -7.39 -3.52 4.78
CA LEU A 157 -7.29 -3.73 6.21
C LEU A 157 -6.42 -4.95 6.55
N ASN A 158 -6.48 -6.01 5.76
CA ASN A 158 -5.62 -7.19 5.94
C ASN A 158 -4.16 -6.89 5.57
N ASN A 159 -3.91 -6.03 4.57
CA ASN A 159 -2.56 -5.53 4.28
C ASN A 159 -2.04 -4.56 5.35
N GLU A 160 -2.91 -3.80 6.02
CA GLU A 160 -2.57 -2.94 7.18
C GLU A 160 -2.40 -3.75 8.48
N ASN A 161 -3.11 -4.88 8.63
CA ASN A 161 -3.13 -5.73 9.82
C ASN A 161 -1.83 -6.52 10.06
N ASP A 162 -0.80 -6.30 9.23
CA ASP A 162 0.55 -6.71 9.58
C ASP A 162 1.59 -5.65 9.22
N ASP A 163 1.38 -4.43 9.72
CA ASP A 163 2.36 -3.34 9.71
C ASP A 163 3.75 -3.84 10.14
N LYS A 164 3.80 -4.74 11.14
CA LYS A 164 5.06 -5.31 11.60
C LYS A 164 5.67 -6.28 10.59
N LEU A 165 4.93 -7.20 9.98
CA LEU A 165 5.44 -8.03 8.88
C LEU A 165 5.93 -7.18 7.70
N THR A 166 5.18 -6.15 7.32
CA THR A 166 5.58 -5.23 6.25
C THR A 166 6.89 -4.52 6.59
N GLN A 167 7.05 -4.03 7.82
CA GLN A 167 8.30 -3.46 8.31
C GLN A 167 9.46 -4.46 8.28
N VAL A 168 9.24 -5.71 8.72
CA VAL A 168 10.25 -6.78 8.66
C VAL A 168 10.66 -7.07 7.22
N ILE A 169 9.71 -7.20 6.29
CA ILE A 169 9.98 -7.43 4.86
C ILE A 169 10.78 -6.26 4.28
N HIS A 170 10.34 -5.02 4.49
CA HIS A 170 11.06 -3.85 3.98
C HIS A 170 12.47 -3.75 4.58
N TYR A 171 12.64 -4.07 5.86
CA TYR A 171 13.96 -4.07 6.50
C TYR A 171 14.86 -5.16 5.89
N LEU A 172 14.38 -6.41 5.75
CA LEU A 172 15.09 -7.51 5.09
C LEU A 172 15.57 -7.12 3.69
N LEU A 173 14.65 -6.64 2.84
CA LEU A 173 14.93 -6.29 1.44
C LEU A 173 15.84 -5.05 1.31
N SER A 174 15.80 -4.13 2.28
CA SER A 174 16.72 -2.99 2.32
C SER A 174 18.16 -3.36 2.65
N LYS A 175 18.36 -4.48 3.37
CA LYS A 175 19.67 -4.95 3.82
C LYS A 175 20.30 -5.94 2.86
N ASN A 176 19.49 -6.66 2.07
CA ASN A 176 19.97 -7.59 1.06
C ASN A 176 19.02 -7.57 -0.15
N ASN A 177 19.52 -7.03 -1.27
CA ASN A 177 18.80 -6.89 -2.53
C ASN A 177 18.81 -8.15 -3.41
N GLU A 178 19.45 -9.24 -2.97
CA GLU A 178 19.49 -10.53 -3.67
C GLU A 178 18.40 -11.51 -3.19
N ILE A 179 17.55 -11.09 -2.25
CA ILE A 179 16.48 -11.93 -1.71
C ILE A 179 15.41 -12.18 -2.77
N THR A 180 15.22 -13.46 -3.13
CA THR A 180 14.13 -13.92 -4.00
C THR A 180 12.85 -14.20 -3.21
N PRO A 181 11.66 -14.29 -3.84
CA PRO A 181 10.41 -14.65 -3.17
C PRO A 181 10.49 -15.93 -2.33
N LEU A 182 11.15 -16.97 -2.84
CA LEU A 182 11.32 -18.22 -2.09
C LEU A 182 12.19 -18.02 -0.83
N ALA A 183 13.31 -17.30 -0.95
CA ALA A 183 14.17 -17.00 0.18
C ALA A 183 13.45 -16.12 1.23
N LEU A 184 12.69 -15.12 0.78
CA LEU A 184 11.92 -14.22 1.66
C LEU A 184 10.99 -15.02 2.59
N GLN A 185 10.25 -15.99 2.04
CA GLN A 185 9.35 -16.84 2.83
C GLN A 185 10.08 -17.56 3.97
N LYS A 186 11.25 -18.13 3.67
CA LYS A 186 12.07 -18.86 4.64
C LYS A 186 12.66 -17.94 5.68
N LEU A 187 13.16 -16.77 5.28
CA LEU A 187 13.67 -15.76 6.20
C LEU A 187 12.61 -15.27 7.18
N LEU A 188 11.38 -15.02 6.71
CA LEU A 188 10.26 -14.62 7.57
C LEU A 188 9.91 -15.71 8.59
N TYR A 189 9.92 -16.97 8.16
CA TYR A 189 9.69 -18.10 9.06
C TYR A 189 10.77 -18.18 10.16
N TYR A 190 12.06 -18.00 9.83
CA TYR A 190 13.13 -17.94 10.83
C TYR A 190 13.02 -16.71 11.75
N VAL A 191 12.64 -15.54 11.23
CA VAL A 191 12.40 -14.35 12.04
C VAL A 191 11.30 -14.61 13.07
N GLN A 192 10.15 -15.14 12.66
CA GLN A 192 9.03 -15.46 13.55
C GLN A 192 9.44 -16.47 14.63
N GLY A 193 10.10 -17.56 14.22
CA GLY A 193 10.51 -18.64 15.10
C GLY A 193 11.53 -18.20 16.16
N PHE A 194 12.62 -17.56 15.74
CA PHE A 194 13.62 -17.09 16.69
C PHE A 194 13.13 -15.92 17.54
N TYR A 195 12.27 -15.03 17.01
CA TYR A 195 11.65 -13.99 17.84
C TYR A 195 10.88 -14.61 19.00
N PHE A 196 10.04 -15.61 18.74
CA PHE A 196 9.35 -16.35 19.80
C PHE A 196 10.31 -17.05 20.76
N ALA A 197 11.39 -17.64 20.27
CA ALA A 197 12.37 -18.31 21.13
C ALA A 197 13.01 -17.37 22.17
N PHE A 198 13.28 -16.13 21.79
CA PHE A 198 13.91 -15.13 22.66
C PHE A 198 12.92 -14.25 23.44
N LYS A 199 11.75 -13.95 22.89
CA LYS A 199 10.76 -13.02 23.46
C LYS A 199 9.51 -13.67 24.02
N LYS A 200 9.26 -14.94 23.69
CA LYS A 200 8.03 -15.68 24.03
C LYS A 200 6.76 -14.98 23.54
N ASP A 201 6.88 -14.31 22.40
CA ASP A 201 5.81 -13.59 21.72
C ASP A 201 6.03 -13.71 20.20
N TYR A 202 5.04 -13.34 19.38
CA TYR A 202 5.12 -13.38 17.93
C TYR A 202 5.37 -11.98 17.38
N ILE A 203 6.36 -11.84 16.49
CA ILE A 203 6.68 -10.51 15.95
C ILE A 203 5.57 -10.02 15.02
N PHE A 204 4.83 -10.92 14.37
CA PHE A 204 3.74 -10.55 13.48
C PHE A 204 2.61 -11.57 13.52
N LEU A 205 1.41 -11.14 13.09
CA LEU A 205 0.16 -11.89 13.24
C LEU A 205 -0.12 -12.84 12.09
N SER A 206 0.53 -12.68 10.93
CA SER A 206 0.29 -13.54 9.77
C SER A 206 0.51 -15.03 10.08
N ASP A 207 -0.37 -15.86 9.52
CA ASP A 207 -0.29 -17.31 9.61
C ASP A 207 0.64 -17.88 8.54
N CYS A 208 1.38 -18.91 8.92
CA CYS A 208 2.33 -19.60 8.05
C CYS A 208 1.72 -20.94 7.63
N GLU A 209 1.80 -21.30 6.36
CA GLU A 209 1.22 -22.52 5.79
C GLU A 209 2.32 -23.50 5.36
N ALA A 210 2.05 -24.79 5.47
CA ALA A 210 2.97 -25.87 5.10
C ALA A 210 2.83 -26.25 3.62
N TRP A 211 3.41 -25.44 2.74
CA TRP A 211 3.38 -25.68 1.29
C TRP A 211 4.44 -26.69 0.85
N VAL A 212 4.38 -27.13 -0.41
CA VAL A 212 5.32 -28.10 -1.01
C VAL A 212 6.78 -27.64 -0.91
N HIS A 213 7.03 -26.34 -1.06
CA HIS A 213 8.38 -25.75 -1.01
C HIS A 213 8.68 -25.13 0.36
N GLY A 214 8.21 -25.74 1.44
CA GLY A 214 8.44 -25.30 2.82
C GLY A 214 7.38 -24.33 3.35
N PRO A 215 7.62 -23.72 4.53
CA PRO A 215 6.71 -22.77 5.17
C PRO A 215 6.53 -21.50 4.31
N VAL A 216 5.28 -21.03 4.19
CA VAL A 216 4.88 -19.89 3.35
C VAL A 216 3.83 -19.02 4.05
N TYR A 217 4.06 -17.71 4.10
CA TYR A 217 3.05 -16.70 4.38
C TYR A 217 2.32 -16.36 3.07
N ARG A 218 1.06 -16.79 2.97
CA ARG A 218 0.26 -16.77 1.73
C ARG A 218 0.20 -15.39 1.09
N ASP A 219 -0.13 -14.36 1.86
CA ASP A 219 -0.31 -13.00 1.34
C ASP A 219 1.02 -12.42 0.83
N VAL A 220 2.12 -12.72 1.52
CA VAL A 220 3.48 -12.38 1.08
C VAL A 220 3.82 -13.09 -0.23
N TYR A 221 3.43 -14.36 -0.39
CA TYR A 221 3.69 -15.10 -1.62
C TYR A 221 2.97 -14.44 -2.79
N PHE A 222 1.66 -14.22 -2.68
CA PHE A 222 0.91 -13.60 -3.78
C PHE A 222 1.43 -12.20 -4.12
N LYS A 223 1.81 -11.41 -3.11
CA LYS A 223 2.39 -10.06 -3.27
C LYS A 223 3.69 -10.04 -4.07
N TYR A 224 4.58 -11.02 -3.87
CA TYR A 224 5.92 -11.04 -4.50
C TYR A 224 6.10 -12.15 -5.56
N SER A 225 5.08 -12.96 -5.82
CA SER A 225 5.15 -14.11 -6.75
C SER A 225 5.56 -13.72 -8.17
N SER A 226 5.21 -12.52 -8.64
CA SER A 226 5.52 -12.02 -9.99
C SER A 226 7.02 -11.88 -10.26
N PHE A 227 7.86 -11.80 -9.22
CA PHE A 227 9.32 -11.76 -9.36
C PHE A 227 9.91 -13.14 -9.72
N GLY A 228 9.17 -14.22 -9.48
CA GLY A 228 9.58 -15.59 -9.81
C GLY A 228 10.89 -15.97 -9.12
N TYR A 229 11.91 -16.29 -9.92
CA TYR A 229 13.26 -16.63 -9.45
C TYR A 229 14.18 -15.42 -9.31
N ASN A 230 13.72 -14.22 -9.67
CA ASN A 230 14.53 -13.00 -9.60
C ASN A 230 14.47 -12.38 -8.20
N PRO A 231 15.52 -11.65 -7.79
CA PRO A 231 15.48 -10.86 -6.56
C PRO A 231 14.34 -9.83 -6.56
N ILE A 232 13.76 -9.60 -5.39
CA ILE A 232 12.68 -8.62 -5.21
C ILE A 232 13.27 -7.21 -5.21
N GLN A 233 12.91 -6.41 -6.20
CA GLN A 233 13.33 -5.02 -6.31
C GLN A 233 12.18 -4.07 -5.92
N LEU A 234 12.37 -3.30 -4.85
CA LEU A 234 11.42 -2.30 -4.37
C LEU A 234 12.10 -0.93 -4.30
N ASN A 235 11.40 0.12 -4.75
CA ASN A 235 11.80 1.51 -4.51
C ASN A 235 11.33 1.92 -3.10
N LEU A 236 12.16 1.64 -2.10
CA LEU A 236 11.88 2.00 -0.71
C LEU A 236 12.25 3.48 -0.47
N ASN A 237 11.27 4.37 -0.53
CA ASN A 237 11.45 5.82 -0.34
C ASN A 237 11.58 6.25 1.14
N SER A 238 11.58 5.30 2.09
CA SER A 238 11.52 5.53 3.55
C SER A 238 12.63 4.74 4.25
N ASN A 239 13.02 5.18 5.45
CA ASN A 239 13.99 4.48 6.29
C ASN A 239 13.31 3.23 6.90
N PRO A 240 13.52 2.02 6.36
CA PRO A 240 12.62 0.87 6.58
C PRO A 240 12.76 0.22 7.97
N GLY A 241 13.55 0.82 8.86
CA GLY A 241 13.78 0.35 10.23
C GLY A 241 13.12 1.18 11.33
N ASP A 242 12.44 2.29 11.01
CA ASP A 242 11.95 3.25 12.02
C ASP A 242 10.82 2.67 12.90
N GLY A 243 10.06 1.67 12.41
CA GLY A 243 9.03 0.96 13.18
C GLY A 243 9.52 -0.26 13.97
N LEU A 244 10.79 -0.65 13.80
CA LEU A 244 11.36 -1.82 14.48
C LEU A 244 12.10 -1.42 15.77
N THR A 245 12.03 -2.27 16.79
CA THR A 245 12.83 -2.09 18.02
C THR A 245 14.31 -2.42 17.76
N PHE A 246 15.20 -2.01 18.67
CA PHE A 246 16.62 -2.38 18.58
C PHE A 246 16.84 -3.90 18.59
N PHE A 247 16.05 -4.62 19.40
CA PHE A 247 16.11 -6.08 19.46
C PHE A 247 15.63 -6.70 18.15
N GLU A 248 14.50 -6.24 17.59
CA GLU A 248 13.96 -6.72 16.32
C GLU A 248 14.99 -6.56 15.20
N ARG A 249 15.61 -5.38 15.08
CA ARG A 249 16.68 -5.15 14.10
C ARG A 249 17.87 -6.09 14.31
N SER A 250 18.33 -6.24 15.55
CA SER A 250 19.46 -7.13 15.88
C SER A 250 19.17 -8.60 15.56
N LEU A 251 17.94 -9.05 15.80
CA LEU A 251 17.50 -10.39 15.44
C LEU A 251 17.50 -10.56 13.91
N ILE A 252 16.85 -9.65 13.19
CA ILE A 252 16.73 -9.72 11.73
C ILE A 252 18.10 -9.65 11.06
N ASP A 253 19.00 -8.78 11.54
CA ASP A 253 20.39 -8.71 11.08
C ASP A 253 21.13 -10.03 11.29
N SER A 254 20.90 -10.72 12.43
CA SER A 254 21.46 -12.05 12.68
C SER A 254 20.88 -13.11 11.75
N ILE A 255 19.57 -13.08 11.48
CA ILE A 255 18.94 -13.99 10.51
C ILE A 255 19.54 -13.76 9.11
N LEU A 256 19.66 -12.51 8.66
CA LEU A 256 20.29 -12.19 7.37
C LEU A 256 21.71 -12.72 7.29
N LYS A 257 22.54 -12.46 8.31
CA LYS A 257 23.94 -12.90 8.34
C LYS A 257 24.09 -14.42 8.24
N ASN A 258 23.14 -15.17 8.81
CA ASN A 258 23.26 -16.61 8.96
C ASN A 258 22.48 -17.44 7.92
N PHE A 259 21.41 -16.88 7.34
CA PHE A 259 20.54 -17.60 6.41
C PHE A 259 20.48 -16.96 5.03
N ALA A 260 20.59 -15.62 4.90
CA ALA A 260 20.48 -14.97 3.59
C ALA A 260 21.74 -15.12 2.71
N ILE A 261 22.77 -15.82 3.20
CA ILE A 261 23.92 -16.28 2.40
C ILE A 261 23.57 -17.48 1.52
N PHE A 262 22.46 -18.16 1.82
CA PHE A 262 21.99 -19.32 1.07
C PHE A 262 20.88 -18.91 0.10
N ASN A 263 20.82 -19.59 -1.05
CA ASN A 263 19.72 -19.40 -1.98
C ASN A 263 18.43 -20.05 -1.46
N GLY A 264 17.29 -19.71 -2.07
CA GLY A 264 15.98 -20.22 -1.64
C GLY A 264 15.86 -21.75 -1.62
N LYS A 265 16.61 -22.48 -2.47
CA LYS A 265 16.55 -23.95 -2.52
C LYS A 265 17.26 -24.61 -1.34
N VAL A 266 18.42 -24.09 -0.95
CA VAL A 266 19.11 -24.56 0.26
C VAL A 266 18.28 -24.24 1.52
N LEU A 267 17.63 -23.07 1.56
CA LEU A 267 16.73 -22.73 2.67
C LEU A 267 15.46 -23.60 2.70
N GLU A 268 14.95 -23.99 1.54
CA GLU A 268 13.85 -24.96 1.40
C GLU A 268 14.27 -26.31 2.00
N GLU A 269 15.44 -26.84 1.64
CA GLU A 269 15.98 -28.08 2.21
C GLU A 269 16.12 -28.00 3.75
N PHE A 270 16.64 -26.88 4.29
CA PHE A 270 16.70 -26.69 5.73
C PHE A 270 15.34 -26.87 6.39
N THR A 271 14.30 -26.21 5.86
CA THR A 271 12.94 -26.26 6.41
C THR A 271 12.24 -27.59 6.21
N HIS A 272 12.61 -28.36 5.18
CA HIS A 272 12.05 -29.70 4.96
C HIS A 272 12.52 -30.73 6.00
N GLU A 273 13.58 -30.42 6.75
CA GLU A 273 14.04 -31.22 7.89
C GLU A 273 13.48 -30.73 9.24
N GLU A 274 12.69 -29.65 9.25
CA GLU A 274 12.20 -29.05 10.50
C GLU A 274 10.81 -29.56 10.85
N GLU A 275 10.64 -29.83 12.15
CA GLU A 275 9.43 -30.46 12.68
C GLU A 275 8.14 -29.68 12.40
N PRO A 276 8.07 -28.33 12.50
CA PRO A 276 6.82 -27.61 12.25
C PRO A 276 6.25 -27.83 10.84
N TRP A 277 7.13 -27.87 9.83
CA TRP A 277 6.71 -28.13 8.46
C TRP A 277 6.39 -29.61 8.24
N LEU A 278 7.26 -30.52 8.72
CA LEU A 278 7.07 -31.96 8.60
C LEU A 278 5.75 -32.44 9.23
N THR A 279 5.44 -31.96 10.43
CA THR A 279 4.23 -32.34 11.18
C THR A 279 2.96 -31.95 10.44
N MET A 280 2.93 -30.78 9.81
CA MET A 280 1.77 -30.36 9.02
C MET A 280 1.69 -31.04 7.65
N ARG A 281 2.82 -31.51 7.10
CA ARG A 281 2.84 -32.29 5.85
C ARG A 281 2.42 -33.75 6.08
N GLY A 282 2.69 -34.31 7.25
CA GLY A 282 2.26 -35.66 7.63
C GLY A 282 2.62 -36.71 6.57
N ASP A 283 1.63 -37.53 6.19
CA ASP A 283 1.78 -38.58 5.17
C ASP A 283 1.57 -38.08 3.72
N SER A 284 1.44 -36.76 3.52
CA SER A 284 1.22 -36.19 2.18
C SER A 284 2.40 -36.50 1.24
N LYS A 285 2.12 -36.71 -0.04
CA LYS A 285 3.21 -36.97 -1.00
C LYS A 285 4.10 -35.74 -1.16
N ALA A 286 5.38 -35.97 -1.49
CA ALA A 286 6.40 -34.92 -1.62
C ALA A 286 5.96 -33.74 -2.52
N GLU A 287 5.19 -34.00 -3.58
CA GLU A 287 4.72 -32.98 -4.53
C GLU A 287 3.26 -32.57 -4.34
N GLU A 288 2.55 -33.16 -3.38
CA GLU A 288 1.14 -32.88 -3.16
C GLU A 288 0.96 -31.47 -2.57
N PRO A 289 0.17 -30.58 -3.20
CA PRO A 289 -0.04 -29.24 -2.69
C PRO A 289 -0.73 -29.29 -1.32
N SER A 290 -0.28 -28.43 -0.42
CA SER A 290 -0.86 -28.26 0.91
C SER A 290 -0.91 -26.77 1.23
N ASN A 291 -1.99 -26.37 1.89
CA ASN A 291 -2.21 -25.03 2.40
C ASN A 291 -2.63 -25.05 3.88
N GLU A 292 -2.32 -26.15 4.57
CA GLU A 292 -2.56 -26.33 5.99
C GLU A 292 -1.74 -25.31 6.80
N VAL A 293 -2.41 -24.64 7.74
CA VAL A 293 -1.77 -23.63 8.61
C VAL A 293 -0.89 -24.35 9.64
N ILE A 294 0.38 -23.97 9.71
CA ILE A 294 1.31 -24.37 10.78
C ILE A 294 0.94 -23.57 12.04
N PRO A 295 0.46 -24.23 13.11
CA PRO A 295 0.14 -23.53 14.35
C PRO A 295 1.35 -22.74 14.84
N LYS A 296 1.14 -21.48 15.23
CA LYS A 296 2.23 -20.61 15.69
C LYS A 296 2.94 -21.18 16.92
N GLU A 297 2.21 -21.91 17.76
CA GLU A 297 2.74 -22.60 18.94
C GLU A 297 3.71 -23.71 18.54
N LEU A 298 3.47 -24.38 17.42
CA LEU A 298 4.34 -25.42 16.89
C LEU A 298 5.68 -24.82 16.45
N ILE A 299 5.63 -23.75 15.64
CA ILE A 299 6.81 -22.97 15.24
C ILE A 299 7.57 -22.48 16.49
N GLY A 300 6.86 -21.85 17.41
CA GLY A 300 7.43 -21.31 18.63
C GLY A 300 8.13 -22.37 19.49
N SER A 301 7.46 -23.49 19.74
CA SER A 301 8.01 -24.59 20.55
C SER A 301 9.25 -25.23 19.92
N TYR A 302 9.27 -25.36 18.60
CA TYR A 302 10.44 -25.87 17.87
C TYR A 302 11.66 -24.95 18.05
N PHE A 303 11.51 -23.65 17.81
CA PHE A 303 12.64 -22.72 17.94
C PHE A 303 13.07 -22.50 19.40
N VAL A 304 12.18 -22.70 20.38
CA VAL A 304 12.56 -22.77 21.79
C VAL A 304 13.47 -23.96 22.06
N LYS A 305 13.13 -25.16 21.56
CA LYS A 305 14.00 -26.35 21.67
C LYS A 305 15.34 -26.14 20.97
N VAL A 306 15.34 -25.50 19.79
CA VAL A 306 16.58 -25.11 19.09
C VAL A 306 17.43 -24.20 19.98
N LYS A 307 16.87 -23.10 20.49
CA LYS A 307 17.57 -22.17 21.37
C LYS A 307 18.16 -22.87 22.61
N GLU A 308 17.43 -23.81 23.21
CA GLU A 308 17.88 -24.61 24.35
C GLU A 308 18.99 -25.60 23.99
N LYS A 309 18.85 -26.33 22.86
CA LYS A 309 19.86 -27.28 22.35
C LYS A 309 21.23 -26.63 22.19
N TYR A 310 21.26 -25.40 21.63
CA TYR A 310 22.50 -24.65 21.42
C TYR A 310 22.83 -23.67 22.56
N GLN A 311 22.04 -23.67 23.65
CA GLN A 311 22.22 -22.79 24.81
C GLN A 311 22.35 -21.30 24.44
N MET A 312 21.61 -20.84 23.43
CA MET A 312 21.73 -19.47 22.93
C MET A 312 21.21 -18.48 23.98
N LEU A 313 22.06 -17.53 24.35
CA LEU A 313 21.77 -16.39 25.22
C LEU A 313 21.49 -15.13 24.40
N ARG A 314 22.12 -15.01 23.23
CA ARG A 314 22.04 -13.82 22.37
C ARG A 314 21.72 -14.19 20.93
N VAL A 315 21.16 -13.23 20.19
CA VAL A 315 20.75 -13.45 18.79
C VAL A 315 21.92 -13.70 17.85
N ASP A 316 23.13 -13.24 18.17
CA ASP A 316 24.33 -13.49 17.36
C ASP A 316 24.73 -14.96 17.35
N GLU A 317 24.28 -15.77 18.31
CA GLU A 317 24.59 -17.21 18.46
C GLU A 317 23.72 -18.13 17.57
N ILE A 318 22.77 -17.55 16.82
CA ILE A 318 21.96 -18.27 15.81
C ILE A 318 22.84 -18.98 14.78
N TYR A 319 24.08 -18.51 14.56
CA TYR A 319 25.05 -19.16 13.67
C TYR A 319 25.32 -20.63 14.01
N MET A 320 25.18 -21.04 15.28
CA MET A 320 25.41 -22.43 15.68
C MET A 320 24.40 -23.37 15.01
N TYR A 321 23.15 -22.93 14.91
CA TYR A 321 22.09 -23.69 14.26
C TYR A 321 22.24 -23.68 12.74
N SER A 322 22.47 -22.51 12.13
CA SER A 322 22.63 -22.43 10.67
C SER A 322 23.87 -23.20 10.19
N PHE A 323 24.94 -23.23 10.98
CA PHE A 323 26.15 -23.97 10.67
C PHE A 323 25.94 -25.49 10.73
N GLU A 324 25.19 -26.00 11.71
CA GLU A 324 24.83 -27.44 11.75
C GLU A 324 23.97 -27.84 10.56
N LYS A 325 22.96 -27.01 10.22
CA LYS A 325 22.11 -27.21 9.04
C LYS A 325 22.92 -27.25 7.75
N TYR A 326 23.83 -26.30 7.58
CA TYR A 326 24.73 -26.28 6.42
C TYR A 326 25.62 -27.53 6.35
N ARG A 327 26.17 -27.98 7.49
CA ARG A 327 26.99 -29.19 7.53
C ARG A 327 26.22 -30.42 7.11
N ALA A 328 24.98 -30.59 7.60
CA ALA A 328 24.15 -31.75 7.28
C ALA A 328 23.96 -31.91 5.76
N ILE A 329 23.68 -30.80 5.08
CA ILE A 329 23.48 -30.79 3.61
C ILE A 329 24.80 -30.92 2.84
N SER A 330 25.91 -30.35 3.36
CA SER A 330 27.22 -30.43 2.70
C SER A 330 27.94 -31.77 2.89
N SER A 331 27.45 -32.63 3.78
CA SER A 331 27.97 -33.99 4.01
C SER A 331 27.27 -35.08 3.20
N LEU A 332 26.34 -34.69 2.33
CA LEU A 332 25.79 -35.48 1.22
C LEU A 332 26.60 -35.21 -0.05
#